data_AF-A0A8E2EYX7-F1
#
_entry.id   AF-A0A8E2EYX7-F1
#
_cell.length_a   1.000
_cell.length_b   1.000
_cell.length_c   1.000
_cell.angle_alpha   90.00
_cell.angle_beta   90.00
_cell.angle_gamma   90.00
#
_symmetry.space_group_name_H-M   'P 1'
#
loop_
_entity.id
_entity.type
_entity.pdbx_description
1 polymer ?
#
loop_
_entity_poly.entity_id
_entity_poly.type
_entity_poly.pdbx_seq_one_letter_code
_entity_poly.pdbx_strand_id
1 'polypeptide(L)'
;MVPGEEEAPAGVSTLYTSTLEQDMMRPSFDAPAWLRGLVSLKVEGTRLFRAGEVRAAAELFLSAVIALQTMWRVRGEEMVELEEGFARDVSLLRWQCEINLALCGLQLGGGGSGDGLLDSEKGAEKKESDKEREVNNNTNKNENDKPQETPLETAHRLHAAEVAAQNALDICLAKTPSPWQRGGAEFAPPNTADWYTDEQKAKAWFRLAAVHIQLREFLFAAGELERAQRLAPNDREIDQAFREVRERIDFSVRPGKSLERVAAMARKWEEGLSGGV
;
A
#
# COMPACT_ATOMS: atom_id res chain seq x y z
N MET A 1 15.86 -33.76 -27.16
CA MET A 1 16.38 -33.00 -26.01
C MET A 1 15.68 -31.66 -26.02
N VAL A 2 14.72 -31.49 -25.11
CA VAL A 2 14.04 -30.20 -24.91
C VAL A 2 15.00 -29.33 -24.08
N PRO A 3 15.28 -28.07 -24.47
CA PRO A 3 16.09 -27.16 -23.66
C PRO A 3 15.40 -27.00 -22.30
N GLY A 4 16.17 -27.15 -21.22
CA GLY A 4 15.66 -27.22 -19.86
C GLY A 4 14.75 -26.04 -19.52
N GLU A 5 13.53 -26.35 -19.12
CA GLU A 5 12.71 -25.44 -18.32
C GLU A 5 13.48 -25.19 -17.03
N GLU A 6 14.12 -24.03 -16.94
CA GLU A 6 14.66 -23.51 -15.71
C GLU A 6 13.44 -23.25 -14.80
N GLU A 7 13.14 -24.19 -13.91
CA GLU A 7 12.08 -24.04 -12.91
C GLU A 7 12.32 -22.71 -12.18
N ALA A 8 11.41 -21.75 -12.39
CA ALA A 8 11.43 -20.50 -11.66
C ALA A 8 11.54 -20.85 -10.17
N PRO A 9 12.52 -20.29 -9.43
CA PRO A 9 12.72 -20.63 -8.03
C PRO A 9 11.37 -20.45 -7.33
N ALA A 10 10.89 -21.52 -6.67
CA ALA A 10 9.61 -21.53 -5.98
C ALA A 10 9.43 -20.19 -5.26
N GLY A 11 8.49 -19.39 -5.75
CA GLY A 11 8.37 -18.00 -5.33
C GLY A 11 8.24 -17.93 -3.81
N VAL A 12 8.85 -16.93 -3.19
CA VAL A 12 8.87 -16.74 -1.72
C VAL A 12 7.45 -16.86 -1.11
N SER A 13 6.42 -16.52 -1.89
CA SER A 13 5.01 -16.70 -1.56
C SER A 13 4.59 -18.16 -1.31
N THR A 14 5.03 -19.12 -2.12
CA THR A 14 4.60 -20.54 -2.04
C THR A 14 5.15 -21.26 -0.81
N LEU A 15 6.39 -20.96 -0.44
CA LEU A 15 6.98 -21.49 0.80
C LEU A 15 6.25 -20.94 2.03
N TYR A 16 5.83 -19.68 1.96
CA TYR A 16 5.12 -19.04 3.06
C TYR A 16 3.70 -19.57 3.25
N THR A 17 2.91 -19.72 2.19
CA THR A 17 1.55 -20.25 2.30
C THR A 17 1.53 -21.63 2.94
N SER A 18 2.47 -22.51 2.55
CA SER A 18 2.60 -23.84 3.14
C SER A 18 2.93 -23.82 4.63
N THR A 19 3.74 -22.84 5.08
CA THR A 19 4.11 -22.71 6.50
C THR A 19 2.96 -22.15 7.31
N LEU A 20 2.25 -21.15 6.78
CA LEU A 20 1.08 -20.57 7.42
C LEU A 20 -0.05 -21.60 7.59
N GLU A 21 -0.33 -22.38 6.54
CA GLU A 21 -1.33 -23.45 6.60
C GLU A 21 -0.97 -24.50 7.66
N GLN A 22 0.31 -24.90 7.73
CA GLN A 22 0.77 -25.83 8.76
C GLN A 22 0.59 -25.25 10.16
N ASP A 23 0.99 -24.00 10.40
CA ASP A 23 0.85 -23.36 11.72
C ASP A 23 -0.61 -23.19 12.12
N MET A 24 -1.50 -22.92 11.16
CA MET A 24 -2.94 -22.82 11.41
C MET A 24 -3.57 -24.17 11.77
N MET A 25 -3.06 -25.29 11.24
CA MET A 25 -3.64 -26.63 11.42
C MET A 25 -3.01 -27.44 12.57
N ARG A 26 -1.94 -26.93 13.20
CA ARG A 26 -1.28 -27.64 14.30
C ARG A 26 -2.19 -27.75 15.54
N PRO A 27 -2.11 -28.86 16.30
CA PRO A 27 -2.85 -29.01 17.56
C PRO A 27 -2.43 -28.01 18.64
N SER A 28 -1.18 -27.53 18.60
CA SER A 28 -0.65 -26.49 19.46
C SER A 28 -0.13 -25.32 18.64
N PHE A 29 -0.38 -24.10 19.13
CA PHE A 29 0.03 -22.87 18.49
C PHE A 29 1.24 -22.27 19.22
N ASP A 30 2.38 -22.15 18.52
CA ASP A 30 3.56 -21.44 19.02
C ASP A 30 3.52 -19.99 18.51
N ALA A 31 2.82 -19.12 19.26
CA ALA A 31 2.63 -17.72 18.89
C ALA A 31 3.95 -16.96 18.68
N PRO A 32 4.99 -17.12 19.55
CA PRO A 32 6.30 -16.54 19.30
C PRO A 32 6.98 -17.01 18.01
N ALA A 33 6.93 -18.30 17.67
CA ALA A 33 7.51 -18.80 16.42
C ALA A 33 6.80 -18.25 15.19
N TRP A 34 5.48 -18.23 15.22
CA TRP A 34 4.65 -17.65 14.16
C TRP A 34 5.01 -16.17 13.93
N LEU A 35 5.04 -15.36 14.99
CA LEU A 35 5.36 -13.93 14.88
C LEU A 35 6.77 -13.69 14.31
N ARG A 36 7.77 -14.50 14.69
CA ARG A 36 9.13 -14.44 14.10
C ARG A 36 9.12 -14.72 12.59
N GLY A 37 8.28 -15.64 12.13
CA GLY A 37 8.10 -15.90 10.69
C GLY A 37 7.59 -14.66 9.95
N LEU A 38 6.60 -13.98 10.51
CA LEU A 38 6.04 -12.75 9.93
C LEU A 38 7.02 -11.57 9.94
N VAL A 39 7.80 -11.42 11.02
CA VAL A 39 8.88 -10.43 11.08
C VAL A 39 9.90 -10.69 9.99
N SER A 40 10.23 -11.95 9.72
CA SER A 40 11.16 -12.34 8.65
C SER A 40 10.64 -11.94 7.27
N LEU A 41 9.35 -12.12 6.98
CA LEU A 41 8.73 -11.60 5.75
C LEU A 41 8.87 -10.08 5.63
N LYS A 42 8.58 -9.34 6.70
CA LYS A 42 8.70 -7.88 6.71
C LYS A 42 10.14 -7.44 6.46
N VAL A 43 11.13 -8.12 7.05
CA VAL A 43 12.55 -7.83 6.85
C VAL A 43 12.94 -8.07 5.39
N GLU A 44 12.56 -9.22 4.83
CA GLU A 44 12.85 -9.54 3.43
C GLU A 44 12.14 -8.61 2.45
N GLY A 45 10.87 -8.27 2.69
CA GLY A 45 10.15 -7.25 1.91
C GLY A 45 10.86 -5.89 1.96
N THR A 46 11.41 -5.51 3.12
CA THR A 46 12.20 -4.26 3.23
C THR A 46 13.48 -4.35 2.40
N ARG A 47 14.15 -5.52 2.37
CA ARG A 47 15.35 -5.76 1.56
C ARG A 47 15.03 -5.65 0.07
N LEU A 48 13.97 -6.31 -0.40
CA LEU A 48 13.50 -6.28 -1.79
C LEU A 48 13.10 -4.88 -2.23
N PHE A 49 12.37 -4.14 -1.38
CA PHE A 49 11.99 -2.76 -1.67
C PHE A 49 13.22 -1.87 -1.92
N ARG A 50 14.25 -1.99 -1.07
CA ARG A 50 15.52 -1.26 -1.23
C ARG A 50 16.31 -1.68 -2.47
N ALA A 51 16.14 -2.92 -2.92
CA ALA A 51 16.73 -3.42 -4.17
C ALA A 51 15.96 -2.97 -5.43
N GLY A 52 14.84 -2.26 -5.29
CA GLY A 52 13.98 -1.85 -6.40
C GLY A 52 13.03 -2.95 -6.87
N GLU A 53 12.97 -4.09 -6.19
CA GLU A 53 12.04 -5.19 -6.46
C GLU A 53 10.68 -4.93 -5.80
N VAL A 54 10.07 -3.79 -6.14
CA VAL A 54 8.91 -3.23 -5.42
C VAL A 54 7.69 -4.14 -5.42
N ARG A 55 7.44 -4.85 -6.52
CA ARG A 55 6.31 -5.79 -6.63
C ARG A 55 6.47 -6.97 -5.66
N ALA A 56 7.63 -7.62 -5.69
CA ALA A 56 7.93 -8.73 -4.78
C ALA A 56 7.91 -8.27 -3.31
N ALA A 57 8.40 -7.06 -3.02
CA ALA A 57 8.28 -6.47 -1.70
C ALA A 57 6.82 -6.29 -1.26
N ALA A 58 5.97 -5.74 -2.14
CA ALA A 58 4.55 -5.56 -1.88
C ALA A 58 3.85 -6.90 -1.56
N GLU A 59 4.15 -7.94 -2.32
CA GLU A 59 3.63 -9.29 -2.08
C GLU A 59 3.97 -9.78 -0.67
N LEU A 60 5.23 -9.65 -0.22
CA LEU A 60 5.62 -10.10 1.12
C LEU A 60 4.94 -9.31 2.25
N PHE A 61 4.80 -7.99 2.10
CA PHE A 61 4.08 -7.18 3.08
C PHE A 61 2.59 -7.55 3.13
N LEU A 62 1.97 -7.79 1.96
CA LEU A 62 0.58 -8.21 1.86
C LEU A 62 0.37 -9.59 2.49
N SER A 63 1.27 -10.54 2.20
CA SER A 63 1.25 -11.88 2.82
C SER A 63 1.32 -11.80 4.35
N ALA A 64 2.17 -10.92 4.89
CA ALA A 64 2.25 -10.69 6.34
C ALA A 64 0.93 -10.11 6.89
N VAL A 65 0.33 -9.10 6.25
CA VAL A 65 -0.95 -8.51 6.67
C VAL A 65 -2.08 -9.55 6.65
N ILE A 66 -2.20 -10.32 5.56
CA ILE A 66 -3.22 -11.36 5.42
C ILE A 66 -3.07 -12.41 6.51
N ALA A 67 -1.84 -12.83 6.81
CA ALA A 67 -1.60 -13.83 7.83
C ALA A 67 -1.87 -13.33 9.26
N LEU A 68 -1.47 -12.09 9.57
CA LEU A 68 -1.82 -11.43 10.83
C LEU A 68 -3.33 -11.43 11.03
N GLN A 69 -4.08 -11.02 10.00
CA GLN A 69 -5.54 -10.96 10.06
C GLN A 69 -6.19 -12.35 10.13
N THR A 70 -5.69 -13.30 9.35
CA THR A 70 -6.23 -14.67 9.30
C THR A 70 -6.01 -15.40 10.61
N MET A 71 -4.81 -15.29 11.19
CA MET A 71 -4.51 -15.97 12.45
C MET A 71 -5.43 -15.46 13.57
N TRP A 72 -5.68 -14.16 13.63
CA TRP A 72 -6.57 -13.58 14.63
C TRP A 72 -8.05 -13.98 14.46
N ARG A 73 -8.45 -14.35 13.24
CA ARG A 73 -9.79 -14.89 12.96
C ARG A 73 -9.90 -16.35 13.32
N VAL A 74 -8.86 -17.15 13.08
CA VAL A 74 -8.89 -18.61 13.25
C VAL A 74 -8.53 -19.05 14.66
N ARG A 75 -7.65 -18.29 15.33
CA ARG A 75 -7.13 -18.56 16.69
C ARG A 75 -7.46 -17.43 17.66
N GLY A 76 -8.60 -16.78 17.46
CA GLY A 76 -8.97 -15.57 18.21
C GLY A 76 -9.02 -15.79 19.72
N GLU A 77 -9.53 -16.94 20.17
CA GLU A 77 -9.57 -17.32 21.59
C GLU A 77 -8.16 -17.45 22.17
N GLU A 78 -7.28 -18.23 21.53
CA GLU A 78 -5.90 -18.40 22.00
C GLU A 78 -5.11 -17.08 21.96
N MET A 79 -5.42 -16.21 20.99
CA MET A 79 -4.74 -14.92 20.82
C MET A 79 -5.13 -13.87 21.86
N VAL A 80 -6.38 -13.87 22.32
CA VAL A 80 -6.86 -12.93 23.36
C VAL A 80 -6.27 -13.27 24.74
N GLU A 81 -5.88 -14.53 24.96
CA GLU A 81 -5.22 -14.97 26.19
C GLU A 81 -3.73 -14.59 26.26
N LEU A 82 -3.13 -14.12 25.15
CA LEU A 82 -1.72 -13.73 25.11
C LEU A 82 -1.46 -12.41 25.86
N GLU A 83 -0.21 -12.25 26.31
CA GLU A 83 0.22 -11.05 27.01
C GLU A 83 0.04 -9.78 26.16
N GLU A 84 -0.29 -8.65 26.79
CA GLU A 84 -0.47 -7.36 26.12
C GLU A 84 0.74 -6.98 25.25
N GLY A 85 1.95 -7.30 25.71
CA GLY A 85 3.19 -7.09 24.95
C GLY A 85 3.18 -7.79 23.58
N PHE A 86 2.63 -9.01 23.52
CA PHE A 86 2.51 -9.74 22.27
C PHE A 86 1.49 -9.10 21.32
N ALA A 87 0.31 -8.70 21.84
CA ALA A 87 -0.70 -8.00 21.05
C ALA A 87 -0.17 -6.66 20.50
N ARG A 88 0.64 -5.95 21.29
CA ARG A 88 1.35 -4.74 20.86
C ARG A 88 2.30 -5.04 19.71
N ASP A 89 3.13 -6.08 19.81
CA ASP A 89 4.08 -6.45 18.76
C ASP A 89 3.39 -6.85 17.46
N VAL A 90 2.27 -7.59 17.55
CA VAL A 90 1.40 -7.92 16.41
C VAL A 90 0.83 -6.67 15.76
N SER A 91 0.30 -5.73 16.56
CA SER A 91 -0.26 -4.46 16.08
C SER A 91 0.80 -3.59 15.39
N LEU A 92 1.98 -3.48 16.01
CA LEU A 92 3.14 -2.76 15.44
C LEU A 92 3.61 -3.39 14.14
N LEU A 93 3.70 -4.71 14.04
CA LEU A 93 4.11 -5.40 12.82
C LEU A 93 3.11 -5.13 11.69
N ARG A 94 1.80 -5.23 11.97
CA ARG A 94 0.78 -4.90 10.96
C ARG A 94 0.93 -3.46 10.49
N TRP A 95 1.03 -2.50 11.41
CA TRP A 95 1.25 -1.09 11.09
C TRP A 95 2.45 -0.90 10.16
N GLN A 96 3.59 -1.54 10.45
CA GLN A 96 4.79 -1.45 9.62
C GLN A 96 4.57 -2.01 8.21
N CYS A 97 3.87 -3.14 8.08
CA CYS A 97 3.56 -3.74 6.78
C CYS A 97 2.62 -2.86 5.95
N GLU A 98 1.58 -2.30 6.56
CA GLU A 98 0.64 -1.37 5.91
C GLU A 98 1.34 -0.09 5.42
N ILE A 99 2.24 0.49 6.22
CA ILE A 99 3.09 1.63 5.79
C ILE A 99 3.97 1.26 4.58
N ASN A 100 4.56 0.07 4.58
CA ASN A 100 5.41 -0.35 3.48
C ASN A 100 4.60 -0.71 2.22
N LEU A 101 3.38 -1.25 2.37
CA LEU A 101 2.45 -1.45 1.25
C LEU A 101 2.08 -0.13 0.59
N ALA A 102 1.77 0.90 1.38
CA ALA A 102 1.51 2.24 0.85
C ALA A 102 2.71 2.78 0.06
N LEU A 103 3.94 2.60 0.56
CA LEU A 103 5.16 2.96 -0.16
C LEU A 103 5.35 2.19 -1.47
N CYS A 104 5.13 0.88 -1.45
CA CYS A 104 5.19 0.08 -2.67
C CYS A 104 4.17 0.56 -3.70
N GLY A 105 2.92 0.81 -3.28
CA GLY A 105 1.86 1.31 -4.15
C GLY A 105 2.16 2.70 -4.72
N LEU A 106 2.74 3.60 -3.93
CA LEU A 106 3.22 4.91 -4.39
C LEU A 106 4.30 4.80 -5.46
N GLN A 107 5.29 3.94 -5.27
CA GLN A 107 6.39 3.77 -6.21
C GLN A 107 5.94 3.05 -7.49
N LEU A 108 5.05 2.07 -7.36
CA LEU A 108 4.46 1.35 -8.49
C LEU A 108 3.42 2.19 -9.25
N GLY A 109 2.75 3.14 -8.59
CA GLY A 109 1.75 4.01 -9.20
C GLY A 109 2.28 5.34 -9.74
N GLY A 110 3.42 5.82 -9.20
CA GLY A 110 4.03 7.11 -9.55
C GLY A 110 5.23 7.05 -10.50
N GLY A 111 5.64 5.85 -10.93
CA GLY A 111 6.82 5.66 -11.80
C GLY A 111 6.68 6.23 -13.22
N GLY A 112 5.46 6.52 -13.67
CA GLY A 112 5.20 7.32 -14.86
C GLY A 112 4.78 8.72 -14.43
N SER A 113 5.51 9.74 -14.91
CA SER A 113 5.17 11.17 -14.78
C SER A 113 3.65 11.38 -14.73
N GLY A 114 3.12 11.66 -13.53
CA GLY A 114 1.70 11.64 -13.17
C GLY A 114 0.81 12.68 -13.84
N ASP A 115 1.18 13.17 -15.03
CA ASP A 115 0.35 13.99 -15.91
C ASP A 115 -0.66 13.13 -16.70
N GLY A 116 -0.31 11.89 -17.09
CA GLY A 116 -1.14 11.12 -18.03
C GLY A 116 -2.50 10.64 -17.50
N LEU A 117 -2.62 10.29 -16.22
CA LEU A 117 -3.81 9.58 -15.70
C LEU A 117 -5.06 10.47 -15.57
N LEU A 118 -4.87 11.77 -15.30
CA LEU A 118 -5.96 12.71 -15.06
C LEU A 118 -6.23 13.63 -16.24
N ASP A 119 -5.27 13.82 -17.15
CA ASP A 119 -5.42 14.70 -18.32
C ASP A 119 -6.16 14.06 -19.50
N SER A 120 -6.45 12.75 -19.45
CA SER A 120 -7.09 12.00 -20.54
C SER A 120 -8.52 12.45 -20.88
N GLU A 121 -9.19 13.26 -20.06
CA GLU A 121 -10.56 13.76 -20.33
C GLU A 121 -10.60 15.06 -21.16
N LYS A 122 -9.48 15.80 -21.28
CA LYS A 122 -9.45 17.02 -22.12
C LYS A 122 -9.25 16.73 -23.62
N GLY A 123 -9.11 15.46 -24.01
CA GLY A 123 -8.74 15.05 -25.37
C GLY A 123 -9.89 14.75 -26.34
N ALA A 124 -11.15 14.77 -25.92
CA ALA A 124 -12.27 14.39 -26.79
C ALA A 124 -12.74 15.48 -27.78
N GLU A 125 -12.24 16.72 -27.68
CA GLU A 125 -12.71 17.84 -28.52
C GLU A 125 -11.68 18.42 -29.51
N LYS A 126 -10.48 17.85 -29.65
CA LYS A 126 -9.46 18.51 -30.49
C LYS A 126 -8.41 17.59 -31.09
N LYS A 127 -8.71 16.92 -32.22
CA LYS A 127 -7.68 16.44 -33.16
C LYS A 127 -8.19 16.40 -34.61
N GLU A 128 -7.97 17.49 -35.34
CA GLU A 128 -7.85 17.46 -36.82
C GLU A 128 -6.61 18.22 -37.34
N SER A 129 -5.74 18.82 -36.51
CA SER A 129 -4.68 19.71 -37.03
C SER A 129 -3.23 19.20 -37.02
N ASP A 130 -2.87 18.14 -36.29
CA ASP A 130 -1.43 17.91 -35.98
C ASP A 130 -0.86 16.64 -36.63
N LYS A 131 -0.83 16.62 -37.98
CA LYS A 131 -0.32 15.49 -38.79
C LYS A 131 1.10 15.66 -39.35
N GLU A 132 1.86 16.69 -38.98
CA GLU A 132 3.10 17.05 -39.70
C GLU A 132 4.40 17.09 -38.86
N ARG A 133 4.47 16.50 -37.66
CA ARG A 133 5.72 16.49 -36.87
C ARG A 133 6.11 15.12 -36.30
N GLU A 134 6.33 14.14 -37.18
CA GLU A 134 7.00 12.89 -36.83
C GLU A 134 8.06 12.52 -37.87
N VAL A 135 9.23 13.17 -37.80
CA VAL A 135 10.47 12.62 -38.39
C VAL A 135 11.63 12.99 -37.46
N ASN A 136 12.43 11.99 -37.09
CA ASN A 136 13.64 12.01 -36.26
C ASN A 136 13.45 11.87 -34.75
N ASN A 137 13.43 10.61 -34.28
CA ASN A 137 14.23 10.16 -33.13
C ASN A 137 14.24 8.62 -33.07
N ASN A 138 15.31 7.99 -33.56
CA ASN A 138 15.41 6.52 -33.62
C ASN A 138 16.83 6.06 -33.27
N THR A 139 17.22 6.15 -31.98
CA THR A 139 18.39 5.43 -31.44
C THR A 139 18.33 5.34 -29.90
N ASN A 140 17.56 4.38 -29.39
CA ASN A 140 17.78 3.67 -28.10
C ASN A 140 16.69 2.61 -27.92
N LYS A 141 16.82 1.49 -28.63
CA LYS A 141 15.99 0.29 -28.44
C LYS A 141 16.81 -0.71 -27.64
N ASN A 142 16.43 -0.94 -26.38
CA ASN A 142 16.44 -2.26 -25.74
C ASN A 142 15.99 -2.28 -24.25
N GLU A 143 15.57 -1.17 -23.65
CA GLU A 143 14.87 -1.18 -22.33
C GLU A 143 13.35 -0.99 -22.44
N ASN A 144 12.81 -0.86 -23.65
CA ASN A 144 11.43 -0.40 -23.90
C ASN A 144 10.36 -1.52 -24.05
N ASP A 145 10.72 -2.79 -23.82
CA ASP A 145 9.78 -3.92 -23.95
C ASP A 145 9.05 -4.26 -22.64
N LYS A 146 9.18 -3.44 -21.59
CA LYS A 146 8.30 -3.60 -20.42
C LYS A 146 6.87 -3.23 -20.84
N PRO A 147 5.88 -4.12 -20.65
CA PRO A 147 4.49 -3.81 -20.95
C PRO A 147 4.10 -2.48 -20.30
N GLN A 148 3.62 -1.53 -21.10
CA GLN A 148 3.12 -0.27 -20.55
C GLN A 148 1.93 -0.58 -19.65
N GLU A 149 2.01 -0.08 -18.41
CA GLU A 149 0.93 -0.27 -17.45
C GLU A 149 -0.31 0.47 -17.90
N THR A 150 -1.46 -0.19 -17.77
CA THR A 150 -2.73 0.40 -18.14
C THR A 150 -3.17 1.43 -17.09
N PRO A 151 -3.92 2.48 -17.49
CA PRO A 151 -4.52 3.41 -16.54
C PRO A 151 -5.32 2.75 -15.41
N LEU A 152 -5.96 1.61 -15.70
CA LEU A 152 -6.73 0.84 -14.72
C LEU A 152 -5.82 0.16 -13.68
N GLU A 153 -4.70 -0.42 -14.10
CA GLU A 153 -3.71 -1.00 -13.17
C GLU A 153 -3.09 0.06 -12.27
N THR A 154 -2.73 1.23 -12.82
CA THR A 154 -2.21 2.35 -12.03
C THR A 154 -3.23 2.82 -11.00
N ALA A 155 -4.50 2.98 -11.40
CA ALA A 155 -5.57 3.36 -10.49
C ALA A 155 -5.78 2.32 -9.39
N HIS A 156 -5.81 1.03 -9.73
CA HIS A 156 -5.90 -0.05 -8.74
C HIS A 156 -4.77 0.01 -7.71
N ARG A 157 -3.52 0.24 -8.13
CA ARG A 157 -2.37 0.34 -7.22
C ARG A 157 -2.42 1.57 -6.33
N LEU A 158 -2.82 2.72 -6.86
CA LEU A 158 -2.98 3.93 -6.06
C LEU A 158 -4.12 3.79 -5.05
N HIS A 159 -5.22 3.11 -5.42
CA HIS A 159 -6.28 2.78 -4.48
C HIS A 159 -5.78 1.85 -3.37
N ALA A 160 -5.04 0.79 -3.73
CA ALA A 160 -4.45 -0.11 -2.74
C ALA A 160 -3.46 0.63 -1.81
N ALA A 161 -2.69 1.58 -2.33
CA ALA A 161 -1.80 2.41 -1.53
C ALA A 161 -2.55 3.29 -0.52
N GLU A 162 -3.67 3.88 -0.94
CA GLU A 162 -4.54 4.71 -0.09
C GLU A 162 -5.14 3.86 1.03
N VAL A 163 -5.71 2.71 0.69
CA VAL A 163 -6.28 1.79 1.67
C VAL A 163 -5.23 1.35 2.70
N ALA A 164 -4.02 1.01 2.26
CA ALA A 164 -2.93 0.61 3.15
C ALA A 164 -2.48 1.77 4.07
N ALA A 165 -2.33 2.98 3.53
CA ALA A 165 -1.99 4.16 4.33
C ALA A 165 -3.07 4.50 5.36
N GLN A 166 -4.34 4.42 4.96
CA GLN A 166 -5.49 4.62 5.85
C GLN A 166 -5.55 3.54 6.94
N ASN A 167 -5.30 2.27 6.60
CA ASN A 167 -5.22 1.19 7.57
C ASN A 167 -4.13 1.44 8.61
N ALA A 168 -2.92 1.82 8.17
CA ALA A 168 -1.83 2.15 9.08
C ALA A 168 -2.22 3.29 10.03
N LEU A 169 -2.86 4.33 9.51
CA LEU A 169 -3.33 5.45 10.32
C LEU A 169 -4.41 5.02 11.33
N ASP A 170 -5.39 4.23 10.90
CA ASP A 170 -6.46 3.73 11.76
C ASP A 170 -5.91 2.85 12.89
N ILE A 171 -4.89 2.05 12.59
CA ILE A 171 -4.18 1.23 13.59
C ILE A 171 -3.51 2.14 14.63
N CYS A 172 -2.65 3.09 14.23
CA CYS A 172 -1.90 3.88 15.21
C CYS A 172 -2.73 4.89 16.00
N LEU A 173 -3.92 5.25 15.48
CA LEU A 173 -4.88 6.10 16.19
C LEU A 173 -5.94 5.31 16.97
N ALA A 174 -5.86 3.97 16.96
CA ALA A 174 -6.85 3.08 17.57
C ALA A 174 -8.29 3.42 17.17
N LYS A 175 -8.52 3.78 15.90
CA LYS A 175 -9.86 4.10 15.39
C LYS A 175 -10.72 2.84 15.32
N THR A 176 -12.02 3.03 15.51
CA THR A 176 -13.04 1.98 15.40
C THR A 176 -14.01 2.28 14.24
N PRO A 177 -14.30 1.33 13.33
CA PRO A 177 -13.71 0.00 13.27
C PRO A 177 -12.26 0.05 12.78
N SER A 178 -11.35 -0.62 13.49
CA SER A 178 -9.97 -0.77 13.03
C SER A 178 -9.90 -1.80 11.90
N PRO A 179 -8.80 -1.84 11.13
CA PRO A 179 -8.56 -2.90 10.13
C PRO A 179 -8.62 -4.32 10.71
N TRP A 180 -8.52 -4.48 12.02
CA TRP A 180 -8.73 -5.76 12.71
C TRP A 180 -10.21 -6.12 12.84
N GLN A 181 -11.09 -5.13 12.98
CA GLN A 181 -12.51 -5.34 13.25
C GLN A 181 -13.35 -5.55 11.98
N ARG A 182 -12.76 -5.37 10.78
CA ARG A 182 -13.45 -5.53 9.48
C ARG A 182 -13.86 -6.98 9.15
N GLY A 183 -13.75 -7.93 10.08
CA GLY A 183 -14.19 -9.32 9.94
C GLY A 183 -14.84 -9.92 11.19
N GLY A 184 -15.26 -9.08 12.14
CA GLY A 184 -15.80 -9.51 13.44
C GLY A 184 -15.06 -8.81 14.59
N ALA A 185 -15.80 -8.13 15.47
CA ALA A 185 -15.20 -7.35 16.55
C ALA A 185 -14.80 -8.20 17.77
N GLU A 186 -15.40 -9.39 17.91
CA GLU A 186 -15.30 -10.23 19.11
C GLU A 186 -13.87 -10.62 19.45
N PHE A 187 -13.04 -10.85 18.42
CA PHE A 187 -11.68 -11.27 18.62
C PHE A 187 -10.65 -10.21 18.35
N ALA A 188 -10.93 -9.01 17.82
CA ALA A 188 -9.87 -8.06 17.41
C ALA A 188 -8.82 -7.82 18.53
N PRO A 189 -7.50 -7.76 18.21
CA PRO A 189 -6.48 -7.52 19.22
C PRO A 189 -6.80 -6.21 19.93
N PRO A 190 -6.49 -6.11 21.24
CA PRO A 190 -6.47 -4.81 21.87
C PRO A 190 -5.59 -3.90 21.02
N ASN A 191 -6.02 -2.66 20.81
CA ASN A 191 -5.27 -1.69 20.06
C ASN A 191 -5.44 -0.34 20.75
N THR A 192 -4.36 0.16 21.33
CA THR A 192 -4.36 1.44 22.04
C THR A 192 -3.44 2.41 21.32
N ALA A 193 -3.83 3.69 21.30
CA ALA A 193 -3.04 4.74 20.64
C ALA A 193 -1.69 4.98 21.34
N ASP A 194 -1.56 4.59 22.61
CA ASP A 194 -0.36 4.81 23.43
C ASP A 194 0.78 3.83 23.09
N TRP A 195 0.48 2.74 22.37
CA TRP A 195 1.51 1.84 21.85
C TRP A 195 2.40 2.46 20.77
N TYR A 196 1.94 3.57 20.18
CA TYR A 196 2.58 4.26 19.07
C TYR A 196 3.11 5.62 19.51
N THR A 197 4.38 5.86 19.17
CA THR A 197 5.02 7.17 19.36
C THR A 197 4.43 8.22 18.44
N ASP A 198 4.59 9.49 18.79
CA ASP A 198 4.19 10.61 17.93
C ASP A 198 4.91 10.59 16.59
N GLU A 199 6.17 10.15 16.54
CA GLU A 199 6.91 9.95 15.29
C GLU A 199 6.24 8.90 14.39
N GLN A 200 5.80 7.76 14.94
CA GLN A 200 5.08 6.74 14.18
C GLN A 200 3.73 7.26 13.68
N LYS A 201 3.00 8.01 14.51
CA LYS A 201 1.73 8.63 14.12
C LYS A 201 1.94 9.69 13.03
N ALA A 202 2.97 10.52 13.15
CA ALA A 202 3.37 11.50 12.15
C ALA A 202 3.70 10.83 10.82
N LYS A 203 4.45 9.72 10.86
CA LYS A 203 4.78 8.92 9.67
C LYS A 203 3.53 8.36 8.98
N ALA A 204 2.54 7.89 9.73
CA ALA A 204 1.29 7.41 9.15
C ALA A 204 0.52 8.53 8.43
N TRP A 205 0.39 9.70 9.07
CA TRP A 205 -0.21 10.88 8.44
C TRP A 205 0.56 11.33 7.18
N PHE A 206 1.89 11.38 7.26
CA PHE A 206 2.75 11.76 6.14
C PHE A 206 2.62 10.81 4.95
N ARG A 207 2.48 9.50 5.21
CA ARG A 207 2.29 8.50 4.15
C ARG A 207 0.93 8.61 3.47
N LEU A 208 -0.15 8.85 4.23
CA LEU A 208 -1.46 9.12 3.65
C LEU A 208 -1.44 10.38 2.78
N ALA A 209 -0.80 11.45 3.27
CA ALA A 209 -0.61 12.67 2.49
C ALA A 209 0.11 12.42 1.17
N ALA A 210 1.18 11.63 1.17
CA ALA A 210 1.92 11.29 -0.05
C ALA A 210 1.01 10.60 -1.10
N VAL A 211 0.09 9.74 -0.66
CA VAL A 211 -0.90 9.10 -1.55
C VAL A 211 -1.87 10.13 -2.11
N HIS A 212 -2.40 11.03 -1.27
CA HIS A 212 -3.28 12.09 -1.73
C HIS A 212 -2.59 13.09 -2.66
N ILE A 213 -1.30 13.36 -2.49
CA ILE A 213 -0.51 14.15 -3.45
C ILE A 213 -0.49 13.49 -4.82
N GLN A 214 -0.24 12.18 -4.90
CA GLN A 214 -0.24 11.45 -6.18
C GLN A 214 -1.63 11.42 -6.83
N LEU A 215 -2.69 11.41 -6.02
CA LEU A 215 -4.08 11.50 -6.47
C LEU A 215 -4.52 12.93 -6.81
N ARG A 216 -3.64 13.94 -6.67
CA ARG A 216 -3.93 15.37 -6.80
C ARG A 216 -5.01 15.89 -5.84
N GLU A 217 -5.17 15.25 -4.69
CA GLU A 217 -6.06 15.66 -3.60
C GLU A 217 -5.32 16.58 -2.62
N PHE A 218 -4.83 17.72 -3.13
CA PHE A 218 -3.94 18.61 -2.35
C PHE A 218 -4.57 19.16 -1.07
N LEU A 219 -5.90 19.34 -1.03
CA LEU A 219 -6.57 19.80 0.19
C LEU A 219 -6.53 18.73 1.30
N PHE A 220 -6.74 17.45 0.97
CA PHE A 220 -6.63 16.37 1.94
C PHE A 220 -5.19 16.16 2.39
N ALA A 221 -4.26 16.13 1.43
CA ALA A 221 -2.83 16.05 1.72
C ALA A 221 -2.36 17.18 2.65
N ALA A 222 -2.82 18.43 2.44
CA ALA A 222 -2.47 19.54 3.32
C ALA A 222 -2.97 19.32 4.76
N GLY A 223 -4.20 18.86 4.93
CA GLY A 223 -4.75 18.57 6.25
C GLY A 223 -4.02 17.42 6.96
N GLU A 224 -3.55 16.42 6.23
CA GLU A 224 -2.75 15.31 6.77
C GLU A 224 -1.34 15.76 7.14
N LEU A 225 -0.69 16.55 6.30
CA LEU A 225 0.63 17.13 6.57
C LEU A 225 0.60 18.08 7.77
N GLU A 226 -0.46 18.87 7.94
CA GLU A 226 -0.62 19.71 9.13
C GLU A 226 -0.70 18.86 10.42
N ARG A 227 -1.41 17.72 10.39
CA ARG A 227 -1.48 16.80 11.54
C ARG A 227 -0.14 16.11 11.78
N ALA A 228 0.56 15.71 10.72
CA ALA A 228 1.91 15.15 10.80
C ALA A 228 2.89 16.16 11.42
N GLN A 229 2.85 17.42 10.97
CA GLN A 229 3.72 18.50 11.46
C GLN A 229 3.47 18.81 12.94
N ARG A 230 2.21 18.73 13.41
CA ARG A 230 1.89 18.89 14.83
C ARG A 230 2.55 17.83 15.72
N LEU A 231 2.68 16.61 15.22
CA LEU A 231 3.29 15.49 15.93
C LEU A 231 4.83 15.47 15.79
N ALA A 232 5.36 16.02 14.69
CA ALA A 232 6.79 16.09 14.41
C ALA A 232 7.20 17.50 13.92
N PRO A 233 7.18 18.52 14.81
CA PRO A 233 7.34 19.93 14.41
C PRO A 233 8.72 20.30 13.87
N ASN A 234 9.74 19.46 14.13
CA ASN A 234 11.11 19.68 13.67
C ASN A 234 11.47 18.87 12.41
N ASP A 235 10.51 18.11 11.86
CA ASP A 235 10.72 17.33 10.66
C ASP A 235 10.66 18.24 9.42
N ARG A 236 11.82 18.40 8.77
CA ARG A 236 11.96 19.27 7.59
C ARG A 236 11.27 18.72 6.36
N GLU A 237 11.16 17.39 6.23
CA GLU A 237 10.52 16.76 5.07
C GLU A 237 9.01 17.04 5.11
N ILE A 238 8.39 16.91 6.28
CA ILE A 238 6.97 17.21 6.48
C ILE A 238 6.67 18.69 6.26
N ASP A 239 7.48 19.59 6.83
CA ASP A 239 7.29 21.04 6.68
C ASP A 239 7.44 21.50 5.22
N GLN A 240 8.46 21.00 4.51
CA GLN A 240 8.67 21.31 3.10
C GLN A 240 7.50 20.82 2.24
N ALA A 241 7.09 19.56 2.41
CA ALA A 241 5.96 18.99 1.70
C ALA A 241 4.66 19.78 1.99
N PHE A 242 4.45 20.22 3.23
CA PHE A 242 3.26 20.99 3.59
C PHE A 242 3.18 22.32 2.84
N ARG A 243 4.29 23.05 2.74
CA ARG A 243 4.36 24.31 1.99
C ARG A 243 4.07 24.10 0.50
N GLU A 244 4.73 23.12 -0.11
CA GLU A 244 4.56 22.80 -1.54
C GLU A 244 3.11 22.39 -1.86
N VAL A 245 2.50 21.55 -1.02
CA VAL A 245 1.11 21.12 -1.23
C VAL A 245 0.15 22.29 -1.11
N ARG A 246 0.35 23.21 -0.16
CA ARG A 246 -0.51 24.39 0.02
C ARG A 246 -0.53 25.30 -1.21
N GLU A 247 0.59 25.45 -1.90
CA GLU A 247 0.68 26.24 -3.13
C GLU A 247 -0.05 25.59 -4.32
N ARG A 248 -0.30 24.28 -4.25
CA ARG A 248 -0.97 23.50 -5.30
C ARG A 248 -2.47 23.33 -5.08
N ILE A 249 -3.02 23.83 -3.97
CA ILE A 249 -4.46 23.70 -3.68
C ILE A 249 -5.27 24.54 -4.67
N ASP A 250 -6.11 23.87 -5.45
CA ASP A 250 -7.15 24.48 -6.25
C ASP A 250 -8.50 24.39 -5.53
N PHE A 251 -8.94 25.49 -4.93
CA PHE A 251 -10.23 25.57 -4.23
C PHE A 251 -11.46 25.47 -5.13
N SER A 252 -11.28 25.50 -6.47
CA SER A 252 -12.37 25.25 -7.41
C SER A 252 -12.65 23.76 -7.62
N VAL A 253 -11.69 22.89 -7.26
CA VAL A 253 -11.86 21.43 -7.35
C VAL A 253 -12.52 20.92 -6.07
N ARG A 254 -13.63 20.20 -6.23
CA ARG A 254 -14.30 19.52 -5.12
C ARG A 254 -13.39 18.44 -4.53
N PRO A 255 -13.10 18.44 -3.21
CA PRO A 255 -12.29 17.40 -2.57
C PRO A 255 -12.90 16.01 -2.71
N GLY A 256 -12.07 15.00 -2.93
CA GLY A 256 -12.45 13.59 -3.01
C GLY A 256 -12.84 13.11 -4.41
N LYS A 257 -12.93 13.99 -5.40
CA LYS A 257 -13.35 13.61 -6.76
C LYS A 257 -12.34 12.66 -7.44
N SER A 258 -11.03 12.85 -7.21
CA SER A 258 -10.01 11.96 -7.75
C SER A 258 -10.02 10.61 -7.04
N LEU A 259 -10.24 10.60 -5.71
CA LEU A 259 -10.39 9.37 -4.94
C LEU A 259 -11.56 8.52 -5.44
N GLU A 260 -12.74 9.13 -5.62
CA GLU A 260 -13.93 8.45 -6.16
C GLU A 260 -13.65 7.84 -7.53
N ARG A 261 -12.97 8.60 -8.42
CA ARG A 261 -12.59 8.14 -9.76
C ARG A 261 -11.61 6.96 -9.70
N VAL A 262 -10.56 7.07 -8.90
CA VAL A 262 -9.54 6.02 -8.77
C VAL A 262 -10.14 4.75 -8.17
N ALA A 263 -10.98 4.87 -7.15
CA ALA A 263 -11.70 3.72 -6.58
C ALA A 263 -12.65 3.08 -7.61
N ALA A 264 -13.33 3.87 -8.44
CA ALA A 264 -14.19 3.33 -9.51
C ALA A 264 -13.39 2.61 -10.60
N MET A 265 -12.21 3.13 -10.97
CA MET A 265 -11.32 2.48 -11.94
C MET A 265 -10.70 1.19 -11.36
N ALA A 266 -10.33 1.20 -10.08
CA ALA A 266 -9.84 0.02 -9.38
C ALA A 266 -10.86 -1.13 -9.40
N ARG A 267 -12.13 -0.84 -9.06
CA ARG A 267 -13.22 -1.84 -9.14
C ARG A 267 -13.40 -2.42 -10.54
N LYS A 268 -13.35 -1.57 -11.58
CA LYS A 268 -13.43 -2.04 -12.98
C LYS A 268 -12.28 -2.97 -13.36
N TRP A 269 -11.09 -2.70 -12.85
CA TRP A 269 -9.94 -3.57 -13.07
C TRP A 269 -10.14 -4.95 -12.43
N GLU A 270 -10.63 -4.98 -11.19
CA GLU A 270 -10.97 -6.23 -10.47
C GLU A 270 -12.07 -7.03 -11.18
N GLU A 271 -13.13 -6.35 -11.63
CA GLU A 271 -14.21 -6.96 -12.42
C GLU A 271 -13.67 -7.62 -13.71
N GLY A 272 -12.74 -6.95 -14.40
CA GLY A 272 -12.09 -7.46 -15.61
C GLY A 272 -11.27 -8.73 -15.38
N LEU A 273 -10.64 -8.88 -14.20
CA LEU A 273 -9.96 -10.13 -13.82
C LEU A 273 -10.95 -11.27 -13.55
N SER A 274 -12.09 -10.95 -12.93
CA SER A 274 -13.11 -11.95 -12.57
C SER A 274 -13.93 -12.47 -13.74
N GLY A 275 -14.15 -11.65 -14.79
CA GLY A 275 -14.92 -12.02 -15.97
C GLY A 275 -14.17 -12.85 -17.02
N GLY A 276 -12.88 -13.13 -16.80
CA GLY A 276 -12.04 -13.94 -17.68
C GLY A 276 -11.92 -15.42 -17.29
N VAL A 277 -12.66 -15.86 -16.28
CA VAL A 277 -12.73 -17.24 -15.76
C VAL A 277 -14.10 -17.84 -16.08
#